data_AF-A0A2N1TE70-F1
#
_entry.id   AF-A0A2N1TE70-F1
#
_cell.length_a   1.000
_cell.length_b   1.000
_cell.length_c   1.000
_cell.angle_alpha   90.00
_cell.angle_beta   90.00
_cell.angle_gamma   90.00
#
_symmetry.space_group_name_H-M   'P 1'
#
loop_
_entity.id
_entity.type
_entity.pdbx_description
1 polymer ?
#
loop_
_entity_poly.entity_id
_entity_poly.type
_entity_poly.pdbx_seq_one_letter_code
_entity_poly.pdbx_strand_id
1 'polypeptide(L)'
;MTIHNWKSASRLIILFLAWFLLAIIAPLLASESRSGISPDEALTLLKTGNERYSTARMIHPNITRLRMEETDKNGQHPYATIIGCSDSRVPLELIFDAGLGDIFVIRVAGNVADTDEAGSIEYGVDHLGTPVLIVLGHSKCGAVTAVAKGDEVHGNIPRLVDNIGPAVDKAREKLGNDFSPALLEASIVNNVWQSIEDLYTRSPSTIQRVREGKLKVLGAVYHLESGKVEWLGEHPQQNSLLKQGDTIFILPALTPSMFLTTGIILVLLIGAMFFFVSRKRIIKMGIKGRVYAAFLSLIAVTCIASIYAIRASSVYSSQHFTLSIIIMYVLIPAVIVLVFSFIFAGSILTSFRTIISTLKKEVGESPAE
;
A
#
# COMPACT_ATOMS: atom_id res chain seq x y z
N MET A 1 9.24 -44.68 18.70
CA MET A 1 9.10 -43.28 19.15
C MET A 1 7.76 -43.25 19.88
N THR A 2 7.77 -43.06 21.19
CA THR A 2 6.59 -43.25 22.06
C THR A 2 5.55 -42.15 21.83
N ILE A 3 4.27 -42.51 21.99
CA ILE A 3 3.07 -41.65 21.83
C ILE A 3 3.18 -40.32 22.60
N HIS A 4 4.04 -40.26 23.62
CA HIS A 4 4.29 -39.06 24.42
C HIS A 4 4.88 -37.89 23.61
N ASN A 5 5.72 -38.16 22.60
CA ASN A 5 6.33 -37.11 21.75
C ASN A 5 5.37 -36.51 20.71
N TRP A 6 4.24 -37.17 20.46
CA TRP A 6 3.26 -36.71 19.46
C TRP A 6 2.35 -35.61 20.01
N LYS A 7 2.01 -35.68 21.31
CA LYS A 7 1.22 -34.64 22.00
C LYS A 7 1.99 -33.33 22.19
N SER A 8 3.31 -33.39 22.35
CA SER A 8 4.17 -32.20 22.43
C SER A 8 4.38 -31.56 21.06
N ALA A 9 4.55 -32.37 20.00
CA ALA A 9 4.64 -31.88 18.63
C ALA A 9 3.33 -31.21 18.16
N SER A 10 2.16 -31.78 18.48
CA SER A 10 0.87 -31.18 18.11
C SER A 10 0.59 -29.86 18.83
N ARG A 11 1.00 -29.73 20.10
CA ARG A 11 0.91 -28.46 20.85
C ARG A 11 1.77 -27.36 20.24
N LEU A 12 2.99 -27.68 19.81
CA LEU A 12 3.89 -26.73 19.16
C LEU A 12 3.34 -26.25 17.81
N ILE A 13 2.72 -27.15 17.03
CA ILE A 13 2.08 -26.79 15.76
C ILE A 13 0.86 -25.88 15.98
N ILE A 14 0.03 -26.16 16.98
CA ILE A 14 -1.14 -25.31 17.29
C ILE A 14 -0.70 -23.91 17.76
N LEU A 15 0.33 -23.83 18.62
CA LEU A 15 0.87 -22.55 19.08
C LEU A 15 1.50 -21.75 17.93
N PHE A 16 2.20 -22.43 17.02
CA PHE A 16 2.76 -21.81 15.82
C PHE A 16 1.67 -21.30 14.88
N LEU A 17 0.61 -22.09 14.63
CA LEU A 17 -0.52 -21.67 13.81
C LEU A 17 -1.31 -20.51 14.44
N ALA A 18 -1.49 -20.52 15.76
CA ALA A 18 -2.14 -19.42 16.48
C ALA A 18 -1.31 -18.13 16.42
N TRP A 19 0.00 -18.22 16.64
CA TRP A 19 0.93 -17.09 16.50
C TRP A 19 0.97 -16.56 15.06
N PHE A 20 0.99 -17.46 14.08
CA PHE A 20 0.98 -17.11 12.66
C PHE A 20 -0.34 -16.43 12.25
N LEU A 21 -1.48 -16.90 12.75
CA LEU A 21 -2.79 -16.26 12.55
C LEU A 21 -2.81 -14.85 13.17
N LEU A 22 -2.28 -14.70 14.39
CA LEU A 22 -2.14 -13.40 15.07
C LEU A 22 -1.23 -12.44 14.30
N ALA A 23 -0.13 -12.92 13.75
CA ALA A 23 0.80 -12.12 12.96
C ALA A 23 0.19 -11.66 11.62
N ILE A 24 -0.78 -12.39 11.07
CA ILE A 24 -1.51 -12.01 9.85
C ILE A 24 -2.65 -11.04 10.17
N ILE A 25 -3.33 -11.20 11.31
CA ILE A 25 -4.49 -10.37 11.69
C ILE A 25 -4.05 -9.01 12.25
N ALA A 26 -2.91 -8.93 12.96
CA ALA A 26 -2.45 -7.70 13.60
C ALA A 26 -2.25 -6.52 12.63
N PRO A 27 -1.65 -6.69 11.43
CA PRO A 27 -1.57 -5.61 10.44
C PRO A 27 -2.93 -5.19 9.88
N LEU A 28 -3.88 -6.13 9.78
CA LEU A 28 -5.23 -5.88 9.28
C LEU A 28 -6.03 -4.97 10.24
N LEU A 29 -5.76 -5.07 11.54
CA LEU A 29 -6.34 -4.24 12.59
C LEU A 29 -5.62 -2.89 12.77
N ALA A 30 -4.38 -2.76 12.27
CA ALA A 30 -3.56 -1.56 12.44
C ALA A 30 -3.80 -0.47 11.38
N SER A 31 -4.83 -0.61 10.54
CA SER A 31 -5.24 0.38 9.53
C SER A 31 -6.26 1.41 10.07
N GLU A 32 -6.32 1.63 11.38
CA GLU A 32 -7.07 2.76 11.93
C GLU A 32 -6.31 4.07 11.68
N SER A 33 -7.05 5.15 11.43
CA SER A 33 -6.50 6.51 11.31
C SER A 33 -5.63 6.80 12.52
N ARG A 34 -4.33 7.08 12.32
CA ARG A 34 -3.42 7.40 13.44
C ARG A 34 -3.76 8.72 14.12
N SER A 35 -4.56 9.58 13.49
CA SER A 35 -5.01 10.83 14.10
C SER A 35 -6.14 10.61 15.12
N GLY A 36 -6.80 9.45 15.09
CA GLY A 36 -7.92 9.15 15.98
C GLY A 36 -9.20 9.97 15.73
N ILE A 37 -9.24 10.80 14.67
CA ILE A 37 -10.43 11.61 14.33
C ILE A 37 -11.00 11.23 12.97
N SER A 38 -12.30 11.47 12.80
CA SER A 38 -13.03 11.21 11.55
C SER A 38 -12.75 12.27 10.47
N PRO A 39 -13.01 11.98 9.18
CA PRO A 39 -12.86 12.95 8.11
C PRO A 39 -13.69 14.24 8.30
N ASP A 40 -14.90 14.13 8.85
CA ASP A 40 -15.77 15.30 9.07
C ASP A 40 -15.29 16.19 10.22
N GLU A 41 -14.71 15.59 11.26
CA GLU A 41 -14.07 16.34 12.34
C GLU A 41 -12.81 17.07 11.85
N ALA A 42 -11.96 16.39 11.07
CA ALA A 42 -10.79 17.01 10.46
C ALA A 42 -11.17 18.19 9.55
N LEU A 43 -12.20 18.03 8.72
CA LEU A 43 -12.70 19.12 7.86
C LEU A 43 -13.25 20.29 8.70
N THR A 44 -13.91 19.99 9.81
CA THR A 44 -14.43 21.01 10.73
C THR A 44 -13.27 21.80 11.35
N LEU A 45 -12.20 21.14 11.80
CA LEU A 45 -11.01 21.80 12.33
C LEU A 45 -10.39 22.78 11.32
N LEU A 46 -10.25 22.35 10.06
CA LEU A 46 -9.75 23.21 8.98
C LEU A 46 -10.66 24.42 8.73
N LYS A 47 -11.98 24.19 8.64
CA LYS A 47 -12.96 25.27 8.41
C LYS A 47 -12.95 26.30 9.53
N THR A 48 -13.00 25.85 10.79
CA THR A 48 -12.96 26.74 11.95
C THR A 48 -11.61 27.44 12.06
N GLY A 49 -10.51 26.75 11.73
CA GLY A 49 -9.17 27.34 11.66
C GLY A 49 -9.09 28.49 10.65
N ASN A 50 -9.60 28.29 9.44
CA ASN A 50 -9.66 29.36 8.44
C ASN A 50 -10.62 30.49 8.80
N GLU A 51 -11.73 30.20 9.45
CA GLU A 51 -12.61 31.23 9.99
C GLU A 51 -11.86 32.11 11.00
N ARG A 52 -11.09 31.51 11.93
CA ARG A 52 -10.25 32.25 12.88
C ARG A 52 -9.20 33.09 12.17
N TYR A 53 -8.50 32.54 11.19
CA TYR A 53 -7.52 33.28 10.39
C TYR A 53 -8.15 34.49 9.68
N SER A 54 -9.18 34.26 8.87
CA SER A 54 -9.84 35.30 8.06
C SER A 54 -10.53 36.39 8.88
N THR A 55 -10.85 36.12 10.15
CA THR A 55 -11.47 37.09 11.06
C THR A 55 -10.50 37.66 12.09
N ALA A 56 -9.19 37.41 11.95
CA ALA A 56 -8.13 37.86 12.87
C ALA A 56 -8.35 37.41 14.34
N ARG A 57 -8.86 36.20 14.54
CA ARG A 57 -9.15 35.57 15.85
C ARG A 57 -8.39 34.24 16.04
N MET A 58 -7.20 34.13 15.46
CA MET A 58 -6.34 32.95 15.62
C MET A 58 -6.03 32.69 17.09
N ILE A 59 -5.97 31.41 17.46
CA ILE A 59 -5.59 30.97 18.81
C ILE A 59 -4.18 30.38 18.85
N HIS A 60 -3.56 30.11 17.69
CA HIS A 60 -2.23 29.54 17.57
C HIS A 60 -2.07 28.24 18.36
N PRO A 61 -2.84 27.19 18.03
CA PRO A 61 -2.76 25.93 18.75
C PRO A 61 -1.39 25.29 18.53
N ASN A 62 -0.93 24.47 19.48
CA ASN A 62 0.17 23.52 19.26
C ASN A 62 1.50 24.14 18.79
N ILE A 63 1.80 25.38 19.17
CA ILE A 63 3.09 26.06 18.90
C ILE A 63 4.06 26.07 20.09
N THR A 64 3.74 25.33 21.15
CA THR A 64 4.53 25.37 22.40
C THR A 64 5.76 24.47 22.32
N ARG A 65 6.76 24.75 23.18
CA ARG A 65 7.92 23.87 23.35
C ARG A 65 7.52 22.46 23.78
N LEU A 66 6.51 22.33 24.65
CA LEU A 66 6.00 21.03 25.08
C LEU A 66 5.49 20.21 23.89
N ARG A 67 4.76 20.85 22.97
CA ARG A 67 4.30 20.19 21.75
C ARG A 67 5.45 19.80 20.82
N MET A 68 6.47 20.64 20.68
CA MET A 68 7.69 20.31 19.94
C MET A 68 8.38 19.06 20.53
N GLU A 69 8.55 19.00 21.85
CA GLU A 69 9.16 17.84 22.52
C GLU A 69 8.30 16.57 22.42
N GLU A 70 6.98 16.71 22.40
CA GLU A 70 6.05 15.59 22.19
C GLU A 70 6.18 15.01 20.77
N THR A 71 6.17 15.88 19.75
CA THR A 71 6.24 15.46 18.34
C THR A 71 7.61 14.89 17.96
N ASP A 72 8.69 15.36 18.59
CA ASP A 72 10.03 14.78 18.45
C ASP A 72 10.08 13.34 19.00
N LYS A 73 9.50 13.10 20.19
CA LYS A 73 9.55 11.79 20.86
C LYS A 73 8.59 10.77 20.28
N ASN A 74 7.38 11.19 19.94
CA ASN A 74 6.27 10.30 19.59
C ASN A 74 5.94 10.32 18.09
N GLY A 75 6.56 11.21 17.32
CA GLY A 75 6.24 11.45 15.92
C GLY A 75 5.03 12.38 15.74
N GLN A 76 4.63 12.54 14.47
CA GLN A 76 3.51 13.39 14.06
C GLN A 76 2.25 12.58 13.77
N HIS A 77 1.10 13.15 14.09
CA HIS A 77 -0.23 12.57 13.87
C HIS A 77 -1.18 13.62 13.26
N PRO A 78 -0.87 14.13 12.06
CA PRO A 78 -1.67 15.18 11.44
C PRO A 78 -3.08 14.68 11.15
N TYR A 79 -4.06 15.57 11.28
CA TYR A 79 -5.46 15.25 10.99
C TYR A 79 -5.85 15.53 9.54
N ALA A 80 -5.01 16.22 8.77
CA ALA A 80 -5.23 16.45 7.35
C ALA A 80 -3.90 16.49 6.59
N THR A 81 -3.92 16.01 5.36
CA THR A 81 -2.90 16.28 4.35
C THR A 81 -3.38 17.43 3.47
N ILE A 82 -2.52 18.40 3.18
CA ILE A 82 -2.87 19.54 2.33
C ILE A 82 -1.76 19.75 1.32
N ILE A 83 -2.13 19.74 0.03
CA ILE A 83 -1.27 20.24 -1.03
C ILE A 83 -1.70 21.65 -1.43
N GLY A 84 -0.76 22.58 -1.44
CA GLY A 84 -1.01 23.97 -1.78
C GLY A 84 0.12 24.59 -2.60
N CYS A 85 -0.05 25.86 -2.97
CA CYS A 85 0.93 26.56 -3.77
C CYS A 85 2.18 26.97 -2.96
N SER A 86 3.37 26.95 -3.59
CA SER A 86 4.60 27.55 -3.03
C SER A 86 4.54 29.08 -2.90
N ASP A 87 3.47 29.73 -3.37
CA ASP A 87 3.24 31.17 -3.21
C ASP A 87 3.40 31.61 -1.74
N SER A 88 4.32 32.53 -1.46
CA SER A 88 4.66 32.94 -0.10
C SER A 88 3.52 33.61 0.66
N ARG A 89 2.45 34.02 -0.03
CA ARG A 89 1.23 34.59 0.56
C ARG A 89 0.23 33.52 1.02
N VAL A 90 0.55 32.24 0.82
CA VAL A 90 -0.30 31.10 1.14
C VAL A 90 0.37 30.18 2.20
N PRO A 91 0.66 30.68 3.42
CA PRO A 91 1.17 29.84 4.51
C PRO A 91 0.05 28.95 5.07
N LEU A 92 0.08 27.65 4.79
CA LEU A 92 -1.05 26.74 5.05
C LEU A 92 -1.34 26.57 6.55
N GLU A 93 -0.31 26.40 7.37
CA GLU A 93 -0.43 26.28 8.82
C GLU A 93 -1.09 27.54 9.41
N LEU A 94 -0.74 28.72 8.89
CA LEU A 94 -1.33 29.98 9.34
C LEU A 94 -2.78 30.13 8.85
N ILE A 95 -3.06 29.84 7.58
CA ILE A 95 -4.39 29.95 6.97
C ILE A 95 -5.41 29.04 7.65
N PHE A 96 -4.98 27.89 8.15
CA PHE A 96 -5.82 26.95 8.89
C PHE A 96 -5.65 27.05 10.41
N ASP A 97 -4.91 28.03 10.92
CA ASP A 97 -4.61 28.21 12.35
C ASP A 97 -4.26 26.88 13.04
N ALA A 98 -3.28 26.18 12.45
CA ALA A 98 -2.79 24.87 12.82
C ALA A 98 -1.34 24.96 13.34
N GLY A 99 -0.98 24.09 14.28
CA GLY A 99 0.35 24.07 14.88
C GLY A 99 1.21 22.87 14.49
N LEU A 100 2.20 22.58 15.32
CA LEU A 100 3.19 21.53 15.09
C LEU A 100 2.52 20.14 15.06
N GLY A 101 2.66 19.47 13.92
CA GLY A 101 2.14 18.11 13.71
C GLY A 101 0.62 18.01 13.51
N ASP A 102 -0.08 19.14 13.35
CA ASP A 102 -1.54 19.18 13.17
C ASP A 102 -1.96 18.87 11.73
N ILE A 103 -1.21 19.37 10.74
CA ILE A 103 -1.44 19.14 9.32
C ILE A 103 -0.14 18.72 8.62
N PHE A 104 -0.27 17.87 7.60
CA PHE A 104 0.85 17.46 6.74
C PHE A 104 0.80 18.28 5.45
N VAL A 105 1.84 19.08 5.19
CA VAL A 105 1.83 20.11 4.16
C VAL A 105 2.78 19.76 3.01
N ILE A 106 2.25 19.77 1.79
CA ILE A 106 2.99 19.71 0.53
C ILE A 106 2.83 21.06 -0.17
N ARG A 107 3.93 21.64 -0.65
CA ARG A 107 3.91 22.94 -1.34
C ARG A 107 4.67 22.88 -2.66
N VAL A 108 3.97 23.13 -3.75
CA VAL A 108 4.53 23.19 -5.10
C VAL A 108 3.90 24.35 -5.87
N ALA A 109 4.65 25.02 -6.75
CA ALA A 109 4.10 26.12 -7.54
C ALA A 109 2.92 25.63 -8.40
N GLY A 110 1.77 26.32 -8.32
CA GLY A 110 0.55 25.91 -8.99
C GLY A 110 -0.18 24.71 -8.35
N ASN A 111 0.20 24.27 -7.14
CA ASN A 111 -0.46 23.18 -6.40
C ASN A 111 -0.71 21.91 -7.24
N VAL A 112 0.17 21.64 -8.21
CA VAL A 112 0.10 20.51 -9.15
C VAL A 112 0.37 19.19 -8.44
N ALA A 113 -0.10 18.07 -8.99
CA ALA A 113 0.21 16.75 -8.47
C ALA A 113 0.97 15.94 -9.54
N ASP A 114 2.29 15.81 -9.37
CA ASP A 114 3.10 14.89 -10.16
C ASP A 114 3.69 13.79 -9.25
N THR A 115 4.74 13.11 -9.70
CA THR A 115 5.34 11.96 -9.02
C THR A 115 5.75 12.26 -7.58
N ASP A 116 6.45 13.37 -7.34
CA ASP A 116 6.97 13.72 -6.01
C ASP A 116 5.85 14.18 -5.07
N GLU A 117 4.87 14.92 -5.60
CA GLU A 117 3.72 15.38 -4.83
C GLU A 117 2.77 14.22 -4.51
N ALA A 118 2.50 13.32 -5.46
CA ALA A 118 1.69 12.13 -5.23
C ALA A 118 2.33 11.23 -4.18
N GLY A 119 3.64 10.97 -4.27
CA GLY A 119 4.35 10.18 -3.25
C GLY A 119 4.32 10.84 -1.86
N SER A 120 4.40 12.17 -1.80
CA SER A 120 4.26 12.92 -0.54
C SER A 120 2.84 12.84 0.02
N ILE A 121 1.82 12.94 -0.84
CA ILE A 121 0.42 12.76 -0.47
C ILE A 121 0.19 11.34 0.07
N GLU A 122 0.70 10.31 -0.60
CA GLU A 122 0.63 8.92 -0.14
C GLU A 122 1.29 8.74 1.23
N TYR A 123 2.40 9.44 1.50
CA TYR A 123 2.99 9.41 2.84
C TYR A 123 2.05 10.00 3.90
N GLY A 124 1.43 11.16 3.65
CA GLY A 124 0.46 11.75 4.57
C GLY A 124 -0.80 10.89 4.75
N VAL A 125 -1.35 10.43 3.64
CA VAL A 125 -2.62 9.70 3.57
C VAL A 125 -2.46 8.26 4.06
N ASP A 126 -1.49 7.51 3.55
CA ASP A 126 -1.33 6.07 3.84
C ASP A 126 -0.47 5.83 5.08
N HIS A 127 0.70 6.49 5.17
CA HIS A 127 1.64 6.23 6.26
C HIS A 127 1.28 6.97 7.55
N LEU A 128 0.96 8.27 7.47
CA LEU A 128 0.48 9.04 8.62
C LEU A 128 -1.01 8.85 8.88
N GLY A 129 -1.76 8.34 7.89
CA GLY A 129 -3.14 7.92 8.06
C GLY A 129 -4.14 9.08 8.05
N THR A 130 -3.82 10.24 7.48
CA THR A 130 -4.72 11.41 7.55
C THR A 130 -6.08 11.10 6.90
N PRO A 131 -7.21 11.44 7.56
CA PRO A 131 -8.55 11.15 7.07
C PRO A 131 -9.07 12.14 6.00
N VAL A 132 -8.39 13.28 5.81
CA VAL A 132 -8.76 14.29 4.81
C VAL A 132 -7.53 14.71 4.01
N LEU A 133 -7.70 14.83 2.69
CA LEU A 133 -6.78 15.47 1.78
C LEU A 133 -7.43 16.71 1.16
N ILE A 134 -6.78 17.87 1.29
CA ILE A 134 -7.21 19.10 0.63
C ILE A 134 -6.24 19.45 -0.50
N VAL A 135 -6.78 19.64 -1.70
CA VAL A 135 -6.05 20.27 -2.82
C VAL A 135 -6.45 21.74 -2.86
N LEU A 136 -5.54 22.61 -2.41
CA LEU A 136 -5.81 24.04 -2.21
C LEU A 136 -5.17 24.90 -3.30
N GLY A 137 -6.00 25.38 -4.21
CA GLY A 137 -5.67 26.47 -5.12
C GLY A 137 -5.75 27.83 -4.43
N HIS A 138 -5.37 28.91 -5.12
CA HIS A 138 -5.57 30.25 -4.60
C HIS A 138 -5.77 31.30 -5.69
N SER A 139 -6.52 32.35 -5.35
CA SER A 139 -6.71 33.52 -6.22
C SER A 139 -5.35 34.14 -6.62
N LYS A 140 -5.27 34.69 -7.84
CA LYS A 140 -4.08 35.39 -8.36
C LYS A 140 -2.79 34.53 -8.31
N CYS A 141 -2.91 33.24 -8.60
CA CYS A 141 -1.77 32.31 -8.66
C CYS A 141 -0.82 32.67 -9.81
N GLY A 142 0.46 32.88 -9.48
CA GLY A 142 1.48 33.26 -10.47
C GLY A 142 1.70 32.19 -11.55
N ALA A 143 1.81 30.92 -11.15
CA ALA A 143 2.02 29.81 -12.08
C ALA A 143 0.85 29.65 -13.06
N VAL A 144 -0.39 29.64 -12.56
CA VAL A 144 -1.59 29.56 -13.41
C VAL A 144 -1.74 30.79 -14.30
N THR A 145 -1.40 31.98 -13.79
CA THR A 145 -1.41 33.22 -14.58
C THR A 145 -0.45 33.15 -15.76
N ALA A 146 0.78 32.66 -15.54
CA ALA A 146 1.79 32.53 -16.59
C ALA A 146 1.29 31.63 -17.73
N VAL A 147 0.72 30.47 -17.40
CA VAL A 147 0.15 29.54 -18.39
C VAL A 147 -1.05 30.14 -19.11
N ALA A 148 -1.95 30.79 -18.38
CA ALA A 148 -3.13 31.43 -18.96
C ALA A 148 -2.78 32.55 -19.95
N LYS A 149 -1.71 33.31 -19.69
CA LYS A 149 -1.18 34.33 -20.60
C LYS A 149 -0.35 33.78 -21.75
N GLY A 150 0.17 32.56 -21.62
CA GLY A 150 1.15 32.01 -22.56
C GLY A 150 2.53 32.64 -22.40
N ASP A 151 2.91 32.99 -21.17
CA ASP A 151 4.23 33.54 -20.86
C ASP A 151 5.33 32.50 -21.15
N GLU A 152 6.46 32.93 -21.71
CA GLU A 152 7.61 32.06 -21.94
C GLU A 152 8.25 31.64 -20.60
N VAL A 153 8.51 30.34 -20.45
CA VAL A 153 9.13 29.75 -19.25
C VAL A 153 10.38 28.96 -19.62
N HIS A 154 11.34 28.90 -18.69
CA HIS A 154 12.66 28.30 -18.94
C HIS A 154 13.14 27.39 -17.80
N GLY A 155 14.17 26.58 -18.07
CA GLY A 155 14.77 25.68 -17.09
C GLY A 155 13.82 24.53 -16.72
N ASN A 156 13.56 24.33 -15.43
CA ASN A 156 12.67 23.27 -14.94
C ASN A 156 11.18 23.69 -14.91
N ILE A 157 10.88 24.98 -15.10
CA ILE A 157 9.50 25.52 -15.03
C ILE A 157 8.57 24.89 -16.08
N PRO A 158 8.97 24.67 -17.36
CA PRO A 158 8.10 24.03 -18.37
C PRO A 158 7.44 22.75 -17.87
N ARG A 159 8.22 21.80 -17.30
CA ARG A 159 7.68 20.53 -16.79
C ARG A 159 6.67 20.70 -15.66
N LEU A 160 6.87 21.71 -14.81
CA LEU A 160 5.94 22.02 -13.74
C LEU A 160 4.62 22.57 -14.30
N VAL A 161 4.71 23.49 -15.27
CA VAL A 161 3.51 24.13 -15.83
C VAL A 161 2.77 23.27 -16.86
N ASP A 162 3.40 22.23 -17.40
CA ASP A 162 2.74 21.22 -18.26
C ASP A 162 1.55 20.57 -17.54
N ASN A 163 1.62 20.38 -16.23
CA ASN A 163 0.51 19.87 -15.41
C ASN A 163 -0.65 20.89 -15.25
N ILE A 164 -0.40 22.18 -15.52
CA ILE A 164 -1.39 23.26 -15.42
C ILE A 164 -2.09 23.49 -16.79
N GLY A 165 -1.40 23.23 -17.90
CA GLY A 165 -1.90 23.44 -19.27
C GLY A 165 -3.32 22.92 -19.51
N PRO A 166 -3.64 21.65 -19.19
CA PRO A 166 -4.97 21.08 -19.39
C PRO A 166 -6.09 21.85 -18.66
N ALA A 167 -5.81 22.42 -17.49
CA ALA A 167 -6.78 23.20 -16.73
C ALA A 167 -7.12 24.54 -17.40
N VAL A 168 -6.10 25.19 -17.96
CA VAL A 168 -6.23 26.44 -18.73
C VAL A 168 -6.98 26.17 -20.03
N ASP A 169 -6.65 25.09 -20.73
CA ASP A 169 -7.34 24.72 -21.97
C ASP A 169 -8.83 24.43 -21.73
N LYS A 170 -9.17 23.68 -20.67
CA LYS A 170 -10.56 23.48 -20.20
C LYS A 170 -11.29 24.81 -19.91
N ALA A 171 -10.58 25.85 -19.47
CA ALA A 171 -11.17 27.17 -19.24
C ALA A 171 -11.37 27.93 -20.56
N ARG A 172 -10.39 27.86 -21.47
CA ARG A 172 -10.45 28.50 -22.81
C ARG A 172 -11.56 27.93 -23.68
N GLU A 173 -11.84 26.63 -23.59
CA GLU A 173 -12.98 26.00 -24.28
C GLU A 173 -14.32 26.70 -23.97
N LYS A 174 -14.48 27.24 -22.76
CA LYS A 174 -15.72 27.89 -22.30
C LYS A 174 -15.71 29.40 -22.47
N LEU A 175 -14.54 30.04 -22.32
CA LEU A 175 -14.41 31.49 -22.17
C LEU A 175 -13.65 32.17 -23.32
N GLY A 176 -13.07 31.40 -24.26
CA GLY A 176 -12.21 31.88 -25.32
C GLY A 176 -10.73 31.96 -24.92
N ASN A 177 -9.88 32.28 -25.89
CA ASN A 177 -8.42 32.25 -25.72
C ASN A 177 -7.84 33.51 -25.08
N ASP A 178 -8.57 34.62 -25.11
CA ASP A 178 -8.09 35.90 -24.63
C ASP A 178 -7.94 35.90 -23.11
N PHE A 179 -6.78 36.35 -22.63
CA PHE A 179 -6.54 36.46 -21.21
C PHE A 179 -7.50 37.47 -20.57
N SER A 180 -8.23 37.03 -19.55
CA SER A 180 -9.16 37.85 -18.78
C SER A 180 -9.19 37.40 -17.32
N PRO A 181 -9.68 38.25 -16.39
CA PRO A 181 -9.88 37.84 -15.00
C PRO A 181 -10.76 36.59 -14.87
N ALA A 182 -11.83 36.49 -15.68
CA ALA A 182 -12.72 35.34 -15.69
C ALA A 182 -12.01 34.06 -16.16
N LEU A 183 -11.16 34.16 -17.20
CA LEU A 183 -10.35 33.03 -17.66
C LEU A 183 -9.41 32.55 -16.55
N LEU A 184 -8.75 33.48 -15.84
CA LEU A 184 -7.83 33.15 -14.76
C LEU A 184 -8.56 32.48 -13.59
N GLU A 185 -9.69 33.01 -13.14
CA GLU A 185 -10.48 32.42 -12.05
C GLU A 185 -10.94 31.00 -12.40
N ALA A 186 -11.47 30.80 -13.62
CA ALA A 186 -11.86 29.48 -14.09
C ALA A 186 -10.66 28.53 -14.19
N SER A 187 -9.50 29.02 -14.65
CA SER A 187 -8.27 28.24 -14.74
C SER A 187 -7.76 27.79 -13.38
N ILE A 188 -7.87 28.65 -12.34
CA ILE A 188 -7.47 28.30 -10.97
C ILE A 188 -8.35 27.18 -10.42
N VAL A 189 -9.67 27.28 -10.58
CA VAL A 189 -10.61 26.22 -10.15
C VAL A 189 -10.36 24.93 -10.92
N ASN A 190 -10.22 25.02 -12.25
CA ASN A 190 -9.90 23.85 -13.07
C ASN A 190 -8.56 23.22 -12.70
N ASN A 191 -7.57 24.01 -12.25
CA ASN A 191 -6.26 23.49 -11.87
C ASN A 191 -6.32 22.70 -10.55
N VAL A 192 -7.19 23.08 -9.61
CA VAL A 192 -7.50 22.25 -8.44
C VAL A 192 -8.07 20.90 -8.88
N TRP A 193 -9.03 20.92 -9.81
CA TRP A 193 -9.62 19.69 -10.33
C TRP A 193 -8.63 18.83 -11.11
N GLN A 194 -7.84 19.45 -11.97
CA GLN A 194 -6.79 18.78 -12.73
C GLN A 194 -5.79 18.09 -11.81
N SER A 195 -5.38 18.75 -10.71
CA SER A 195 -4.47 18.15 -9.72
C SER A 195 -5.09 16.93 -9.01
N ILE A 196 -6.40 16.93 -8.76
CA ILE A 196 -7.10 15.74 -8.21
C ILE A 196 -7.19 14.62 -9.27
N GLU A 197 -7.50 14.95 -10.52
CA GLU A 197 -7.50 13.99 -11.64
C GLU A 197 -6.11 13.34 -11.81
N ASP A 198 -5.05 14.15 -11.76
CA ASP A 198 -3.67 13.73 -11.88
C ASP A 198 -3.22 12.83 -10.73
N LEU A 199 -3.62 13.18 -9.50
CA LEU A 199 -3.40 12.36 -8.31
C LEU A 199 -4.08 10.99 -8.45
N TYR A 200 -5.37 10.95 -8.78
CA TYR A 200 -6.08 9.68 -8.92
C TYR A 200 -5.50 8.81 -10.04
N THR A 201 -5.01 9.42 -11.12
CA THR A 201 -4.34 8.68 -12.20
C THR A 201 -3.04 8.01 -11.72
N ARG A 202 -2.33 8.63 -10.78
CA ARG A 202 -0.99 8.20 -10.34
C ARG A 202 -0.98 7.43 -9.02
N SER A 203 -2.00 7.57 -8.17
CA SER A 203 -2.04 7.01 -6.81
C SER A 203 -3.22 6.06 -6.61
N PRO A 204 -3.02 4.75 -6.87
CA PRO A 204 -4.08 3.77 -6.65
C PRO A 204 -4.39 3.56 -5.16
N SER A 205 -3.44 3.77 -4.26
CA SER A 205 -3.68 3.68 -2.81
C SER A 205 -4.63 4.79 -2.34
N THR A 206 -4.46 6.02 -2.84
CA THR A 206 -5.40 7.13 -2.60
C THR A 206 -6.81 6.75 -3.04
N ILE A 207 -6.98 6.24 -4.27
CA ILE A 207 -8.29 5.76 -4.77
C ILE A 207 -8.90 4.73 -3.83
N GLN A 208 -8.10 3.75 -3.39
CA GLN A 208 -8.57 2.70 -2.49
C GLN A 208 -9.08 3.27 -1.16
N ARG A 209 -8.35 4.19 -0.53
CA ARG A 209 -8.77 4.79 0.75
C ARG A 209 -10.03 5.63 0.62
N VAL A 210 -10.23 6.31 -0.51
CA VAL A 210 -11.48 7.02 -0.79
C VAL A 210 -12.66 6.05 -0.90
N ARG A 211 -12.49 4.95 -1.64
CA ARG A 211 -13.52 3.90 -1.79
C ARG A 211 -13.89 3.23 -0.47
N GLU A 212 -12.91 3.02 0.40
CA GLU A 212 -13.11 2.47 1.74
C GLU A 212 -13.75 3.47 2.73
N GLY A 213 -13.96 4.72 2.31
CA GLY A 213 -14.49 5.79 3.18
C GLY A 213 -13.50 6.26 4.24
N LYS A 214 -12.22 5.87 4.14
CA LYS A 214 -11.15 6.23 5.08
C LYS A 214 -10.50 7.57 4.75
N LEU A 215 -10.72 8.09 3.55
CA LEU A 215 -10.18 9.37 3.08
C LEU A 215 -11.26 10.17 2.37
N LYS A 216 -11.38 11.46 2.70
CA LYS A 216 -12.08 12.44 1.85
C LYS A 216 -11.06 13.30 1.12
N VAL A 217 -11.18 13.39 -0.21
CA VAL A 217 -10.36 14.29 -1.05
C VAL A 217 -11.24 15.44 -1.50
N LEU A 218 -10.83 16.68 -1.19
CA LEU A 218 -11.61 17.88 -1.46
C LEU A 218 -10.77 18.94 -2.16
N GLY A 219 -11.37 19.59 -3.14
CA GLY A 219 -10.84 20.81 -3.74
C GLY A 219 -11.27 22.05 -2.96
N ALA A 220 -10.38 23.04 -2.89
CA ALA A 220 -10.66 24.33 -2.29
C ALA A 220 -9.84 25.46 -2.95
N VAL A 221 -10.31 26.70 -2.81
CA VAL A 221 -9.60 27.90 -3.30
C VAL A 221 -9.47 28.92 -2.16
N TYR A 222 -8.23 29.32 -1.87
CA TYR A 222 -7.93 30.40 -0.95
C TYR A 222 -7.97 31.76 -1.63
N HIS A 223 -8.78 32.68 -1.09
CA HIS A 223 -8.91 34.04 -1.57
C HIS A 223 -7.95 34.97 -0.83
N LEU A 224 -6.91 35.45 -1.52
CA LEU A 224 -5.82 36.26 -0.94
C LEU A 224 -6.33 37.55 -0.29
N GLU A 225 -7.39 38.14 -0.85
CA GLU A 225 -7.94 39.42 -0.39
C GLU A 225 -8.71 39.30 0.93
N SER A 226 -9.48 38.23 1.08
CA SER A 226 -10.36 38.04 2.24
C SER A 226 -9.78 37.10 3.30
N GLY A 227 -8.74 36.34 2.96
CA GLY A 227 -8.21 35.27 3.80
C GLY A 227 -9.14 34.06 3.91
N LYS A 228 -10.24 34.01 3.15
CA LYS A 228 -11.23 32.93 3.21
C LYS A 228 -10.90 31.80 2.25
N VAL A 229 -11.15 30.58 2.70
CA VAL A 229 -11.15 29.38 1.85
C VAL A 229 -12.57 29.10 1.36
N GLU A 230 -12.72 29.09 0.04
CA GLU A 230 -13.90 28.59 -0.65
C GLU A 230 -13.75 27.07 -0.84
N TRP A 231 -14.71 26.32 -0.31
CA TRP A 231 -14.70 24.86 -0.36
C TRP A 231 -15.48 24.38 -1.58
N LEU A 232 -14.78 23.79 -2.55
CA LEU A 232 -15.39 23.30 -3.78
C LEU A 232 -16.03 21.92 -3.59
N GLY A 233 -15.56 21.15 -2.60
CA GLY A 233 -16.05 19.81 -2.29
C GLY A 233 -15.27 18.71 -3.00
N GLU A 234 -15.88 17.54 -3.13
CA GLU A 234 -15.31 16.42 -3.88
C GLU A 234 -15.28 16.72 -5.38
N HIS A 235 -14.39 16.04 -6.12
CA HIS A 235 -14.31 16.23 -7.56
C HIS A 235 -15.67 15.95 -8.23
N PRO A 236 -16.19 16.80 -9.14
CA PRO A 236 -17.51 16.61 -9.76
C PRO A 236 -17.68 15.27 -10.47
N GLN A 237 -16.58 14.69 -10.96
CA GLN A 237 -16.54 13.39 -11.64
C GLN A 237 -15.90 12.29 -10.77
N GLN A 238 -15.85 12.47 -9.44
CA GLN A 238 -15.16 11.54 -8.52
C GLN A 238 -15.54 10.08 -8.76
N ASN A 239 -16.83 9.76 -8.87
CA ASN A 239 -17.30 8.39 -9.11
C ASN A 239 -16.74 7.76 -10.40
N SER A 240 -16.52 8.57 -11.45
CA SER A 240 -15.94 8.10 -12.71
C SER A 240 -14.43 7.90 -12.60
N LEU A 241 -13.73 8.86 -11.99
CA LEU A 241 -12.28 8.79 -11.76
C LEU A 241 -11.90 7.60 -10.87
N LEU A 242 -12.67 7.38 -9.81
CA LEU A 242 -12.49 6.22 -8.95
C LEU A 242 -12.62 4.93 -9.76
N LYS A 243 -13.61 4.78 -10.66
CA LYS A 243 -13.77 3.58 -11.51
C LYS A 243 -12.68 3.41 -12.55
N GLN A 244 -12.13 4.49 -13.10
CA GLN A 244 -11.08 4.43 -14.11
C GLN A 244 -9.77 3.84 -13.55
N GLY A 245 -9.53 4.01 -12.25
CA GLY A 245 -8.48 3.29 -11.52
C GLY A 245 -8.59 1.76 -11.60
N ASP A 246 -9.81 1.22 -11.82
CA ASP A 246 -9.98 -0.22 -12.04
C ASP A 246 -9.40 -0.65 -13.38
N THR A 247 -9.52 0.16 -14.43
CA THR A 247 -9.15 -0.23 -15.80
C THR A 247 -7.64 -0.34 -15.97
N ILE A 248 -6.87 0.50 -15.27
CA ILE A 248 -5.41 0.38 -15.16
C ILE A 248 -5.03 -0.89 -14.37
N PHE A 249 -5.82 -1.26 -13.36
CA PHE A 249 -5.70 -2.51 -12.61
C PHE A 249 -6.11 -3.77 -13.41
N ILE A 250 -6.90 -3.63 -14.48
CA ILE A 250 -7.43 -4.75 -15.31
C ILE A 250 -6.47 -5.13 -16.47
N LEU A 251 -5.29 -4.52 -16.61
CA LEU A 251 -4.20 -5.10 -17.41
C LEU A 251 -3.35 -6.06 -16.54
N PRO A 252 -3.40 -7.35 -16.86
CA PRO A 252 -4.11 -8.34 -16.05
C PRO A 252 -3.48 -8.55 -14.66
N ALA A 253 -4.07 -7.95 -13.63
CA ALA A 253 -4.14 -8.63 -12.34
C ALA A 253 -5.00 -9.89 -12.55
N LEU A 254 -4.35 -11.06 -12.45
CA LEU A 254 -4.91 -12.41 -12.58
C LEU A 254 -6.36 -12.48 -12.05
N THR A 255 -7.32 -12.81 -12.91
CA THR A 255 -8.72 -12.95 -12.51
C THR A 255 -8.88 -14.06 -11.46
N PRO A 256 -9.89 -14.00 -10.57
CA PRO A 256 -10.18 -15.08 -9.62
C PRO A 256 -10.38 -16.46 -10.27
N SER A 257 -10.78 -16.49 -11.55
CA SER A 257 -10.86 -17.72 -12.36
C SER A 257 -9.48 -18.34 -12.65
N MET A 258 -8.40 -17.55 -12.65
CA MET A 258 -7.03 -18.02 -12.77
C MET A 258 -6.52 -18.65 -11.47
N PHE A 259 -6.93 -18.17 -10.30
CA PHE A 259 -6.64 -18.84 -9.01
C PHE A 259 -7.35 -20.19 -8.88
N LEU A 260 -8.59 -20.29 -9.39
CA LEU A 260 -9.32 -21.55 -9.39
C LEU A 260 -8.72 -22.54 -10.40
N THR A 261 -8.36 -22.11 -11.60
CA THR A 261 -7.72 -22.98 -12.60
C THR A 261 -6.29 -23.37 -12.22
N THR A 262 -5.48 -22.47 -11.66
CA THR A 262 -4.13 -22.80 -11.18
C THR A 262 -4.13 -23.62 -9.88
N GLY A 263 -5.08 -23.39 -8.97
CA GLY A 263 -5.29 -24.24 -7.79
C GLY A 263 -5.76 -25.65 -8.17
N ILE A 264 -6.65 -25.77 -9.16
CA ILE A 264 -7.06 -27.06 -9.73
C ILE A 264 -5.88 -27.75 -10.43
N ILE A 265 -5.06 -27.03 -11.20
CA ILE A 265 -3.84 -27.59 -11.81
C ILE A 265 -2.83 -28.05 -10.75
N LEU A 266 -2.66 -27.31 -9.66
CA LEU A 266 -1.80 -27.71 -8.53
C LEU A 266 -2.34 -28.97 -7.82
N VAL A 267 -3.65 -29.05 -7.58
CA VAL A 267 -4.29 -30.24 -7.00
C VAL A 267 -4.25 -31.43 -7.97
N LEU A 268 -4.41 -31.20 -9.27
CA LEU A 268 -4.28 -32.23 -10.30
C LEU A 268 -2.83 -32.67 -10.52
N LEU A 269 -1.84 -31.79 -10.34
CA LEU A 269 -0.41 -32.13 -10.41
C LEU A 269 0.07 -32.81 -9.14
N ILE A 270 -0.40 -32.41 -7.95
CA ILE A 270 -0.20 -33.15 -6.70
C ILE A 270 -0.89 -34.52 -6.80
N GLY A 271 -2.12 -34.56 -7.33
CA GLY A 271 -2.86 -35.78 -7.62
C GLY A 271 -2.15 -36.66 -8.65
N ALA A 272 -1.58 -36.09 -9.70
CA ALA A 272 -0.78 -36.79 -10.71
C ALA A 272 0.57 -37.25 -10.16
N MET A 273 1.20 -36.49 -9.27
CA MET A 273 2.34 -36.93 -8.48
C MET A 273 1.93 -38.15 -7.64
N PHE A 274 0.83 -38.11 -6.87
CA PHE A 274 0.30 -39.27 -6.15
C PHE A 274 -0.13 -40.44 -7.07
N PHE A 275 -0.57 -40.17 -8.30
CA PHE A 275 -0.99 -41.17 -9.28
C PHE A 275 0.20 -41.88 -9.94
N PHE A 276 1.24 -41.15 -10.32
CA PHE A 276 2.52 -41.71 -10.80
C PHE A 276 3.33 -42.36 -9.68
N VAL A 277 3.09 -41.92 -8.46
CA VAL A 277 3.61 -42.45 -7.20
C VAL A 277 2.58 -43.40 -6.60
N SER A 278 2.14 -44.39 -7.38
CA SER A 278 1.32 -45.46 -6.80
C SER A 278 2.07 -46.05 -5.60
N ARG A 279 1.37 -46.22 -4.47
CA ARG A 279 1.94 -46.76 -3.22
C ARG A 279 2.75 -48.05 -3.47
N LYS A 280 2.37 -48.82 -4.49
CA LYS A 280 3.07 -50.04 -4.96
C LYS A 280 4.41 -49.78 -5.65
N ARG A 281 4.62 -48.65 -6.36
CA ARG A 281 5.90 -48.27 -6.99
C ARG A 281 6.91 -47.70 -6.00
N ILE A 282 6.53 -46.83 -5.05
CA ILE A 282 7.45 -46.34 -3.99
C ILE A 282 8.04 -47.50 -3.20
N ILE A 283 7.19 -48.47 -2.81
CA ILE A 283 7.61 -49.61 -2.00
C ILE A 283 8.63 -50.46 -2.76
N LYS A 284 8.50 -50.58 -4.10
CA LYS A 284 9.48 -51.25 -4.99
C LYS A 284 10.74 -50.42 -5.27
N MET A 285 10.73 -49.10 -5.06
CA MET A 285 11.93 -48.27 -5.20
C MET A 285 12.83 -48.46 -3.98
N GLY A 286 14.10 -48.83 -4.22
CA GLY A 286 15.13 -48.81 -3.20
C GLY A 286 15.37 -47.40 -2.64
N ILE A 287 16.05 -47.32 -1.50
CA ILE A 287 16.27 -46.07 -0.73
C ILE A 287 16.76 -44.91 -1.63
N LYS A 288 17.69 -45.17 -2.56
CA LYS A 288 18.19 -44.17 -3.50
C LYS A 288 17.11 -43.56 -4.40
N GLY A 289 16.14 -44.35 -4.86
CA GLY A 289 15.06 -43.87 -5.72
C GLY A 289 14.05 -43.00 -4.97
N ARG A 290 13.80 -43.28 -3.69
CA ARG A 290 12.90 -42.47 -2.86
C ARG A 290 13.51 -41.12 -2.50
N VAL A 291 14.82 -41.10 -2.21
CA VAL A 291 15.57 -39.86 -1.98
C VAL A 291 15.58 -38.99 -3.25
N TYR A 292 15.78 -39.60 -4.42
CA TYR A 292 15.77 -38.87 -5.70
C TYR A 292 14.40 -38.25 -6.01
N ALA A 293 13.30 -38.98 -5.77
CA ALA A 293 11.94 -38.47 -5.97
C ALA A 293 11.59 -37.31 -5.01
N ALA A 294 12.03 -37.39 -3.74
CA ALA A 294 11.85 -36.30 -2.78
C ALA A 294 12.65 -35.05 -3.18
N PHE A 295 13.88 -35.24 -3.68
CA PHE A 295 14.75 -34.14 -4.12
C PHE A 295 14.21 -33.43 -5.38
N LEU A 296 13.70 -34.17 -6.36
CA LEU A 296 13.04 -33.61 -7.55
C LEU A 296 11.75 -32.84 -7.20
N SER A 297 10.98 -33.35 -6.24
CA SER A 297 9.77 -32.68 -5.75
C SER A 297 10.12 -31.36 -5.04
N LEU A 298 11.22 -31.36 -4.27
CA LEU A 298 11.73 -30.19 -3.58
C LEU A 298 12.18 -29.09 -4.55
N ILE A 299 12.93 -29.45 -5.60
CA ILE A 299 13.39 -28.53 -6.64
C ILE A 299 12.20 -27.92 -7.39
N ALA A 300 11.18 -28.73 -7.74
CA ALA A 300 10.00 -28.24 -8.42
C ALA A 300 9.23 -27.20 -7.58
N VAL A 301 9.03 -27.48 -6.29
CA VAL A 301 8.33 -26.54 -5.38
C VAL A 301 9.12 -25.24 -5.19
N THR A 302 10.45 -25.31 -5.08
CA THR A 302 11.29 -24.12 -4.92
C THR A 302 11.35 -23.28 -6.19
N CYS A 303 11.52 -23.88 -7.38
CA CYS A 303 11.52 -23.14 -8.64
C CYS A 303 10.17 -22.42 -8.88
N ILE A 304 9.05 -23.08 -8.57
CA ILE A 304 7.72 -22.47 -8.72
C ILE A 304 7.53 -21.30 -7.74
N ALA A 305 7.95 -21.47 -6.48
CA ALA A 305 7.89 -20.40 -5.48
C ALA A 305 8.77 -19.20 -5.87
N SER A 306 9.96 -19.42 -6.43
CA SER A 306 10.84 -18.36 -6.91
C SER A 306 10.27 -17.60 -8.11
N ILE A 307 9.64 -18.28 -9.07
CA ILE A 307 8.99 -17.61 -10.21
C ILE A 307 7.84 -16.71 -9.74
N TYR A 308 7.06 -17.17 -8.75
CA TYR A 308 5.98 -16.36 -8.15
C TYR A 308 6.52 -15.17 -7.36
N ALA A 309 7.59 -15.34 -6.57
CA ALA A 309 8.20 -14.25 -5.81
C ALA A 309 8.77 -13.15 -6.72
N ILE A 310 9.45 -13.52 -7.81
CA ILE A 310 9.98 -12.57 -8.81
C ILE A 310 8.83 -11.78 -9.46
N ARG A 311 7.73 -12.45 -9.83
CA ARG A 311 6.57 -11.77 -10.44
C ARG A 311 5.78 -10.89 -9.47
N ALA A 312 5.72 -11.23 -8.20
CA ALA A 312 5.10 -10.39 -7.17
C ALA A 312 5.93 -9.14 -6.88
N SER A 313 7.27 -9.26 -6.91
CA SER A 313 8.18 -8.13 -6.67
C SER A 313 8.20 -7.09 -7.80
N SER A 314 7.87 -7.47 -9.04
CA SER A 314 7.81 -6.54 -10.17
C SER A 314 6.55 -5.67 -10.21
N VAL A 315 5.57 -5.91 -9.32
CA VAL A 315 4.26 -5.23 -9.32
C VAL A 315 4.05 -4.34 -8.08
N TYR A 316 4.79 -4.57 -6.98
CA TYR A 316 4.57 -3.83 -5.72
C TYR A 316 5.89 -3.36 -5.09
N SER A 317 6.04 -2.05 -4.93
CA SER A 317 7.27 -1.36 -4.49
C SER A 317 7.32 -1.00 -2.98
N SER A 318 6.42 -1.51 -2.14
CA SER A 318 6.40 -1.15 -0.72
C SER A 318 7.15 -2.16 0.17
N GLN A 319 7.98 -1.66 1.09
CA GLN A 319 8.86 -2.47 1.95
C GLN A 319 8.10 -3.50 2.81
N HIS A 320 6.86 -3.21 3.23
CA HIS A 320 6.05 -4.11 4.05
C HIS A 320 5.58 -5.36 3.30
N PHE A 321 5.45 -5.30 1.97
CA PHE A 321 5.01 -6.44 1.16
C PHE A 321 6.14 -7.47 0.95
N THR A 322 7.40 -7.01 0.95
CA THR A 322 8.60 -7.86 0.87
C THR A 322 8.65 -8.89 2.00
N LEU A 323 8.26 -8.50 3.23
CA LEU A 323 8.26 -9.39 4.38
C LEU A 323 7.16 -10.47 4.26
N SER A 324 5.98 -10.09 3.80
CA SER A 324 4.87 -11.03 3.54
C SER A 324 5.22 -12.03 2.43
N ILE A 325 5.93 -11.60 1.38
CA ILE A 325 6.45 -12.48 0.33
C ILE A 325 7.50 -13.45 0.88
N ILE A 326 8.46 -12.95 1.68
CA ILE A 326 9.48 -13.82 2.31
C ILE A 326 8.82 -14.86 3.22
N ILE A 327 7.81 -14.46 4.00
CA ILE A 327 7.07 -15.38 4.87
C ILE A 327 6.32 -16.42 4.03
N MET A 328 5.55 -16.00 3.03
CA MET A 328 4.66 -16.88 2.29
C MET A 328 5.39 -17.79 1.30
N TYR A 329 6.48 -17.32 0.68
CA TYR A 329 7.17 -18.02 -0.40
C TYR A 329 8.55 -18.55 -0.05
N VAL A 330 9.13 -18.18 1.09
CA VAL A 330 10.43 -18.74 1.56
C VAL A 330 10.24 -19.52 2.85
N LEU A 331 9.65 -18.92 3.89
CA LEU A 331 9.52 -19.56 5.20
C LEU A 331 8.50 -20.71 5.19
N ILE A 332 7.31 -20.53 4.61
CA ILE A 332 6.30 -21.62 4.55
C ILE A 332 6.82 -22.84 3.78
N PRO A 333 7.39 -22.69 2.55
CA PRO A 333 8.01 -23.83 1.87
C PRO A 333 9.16 -24.43 2.68
N ALA A 334 10.04 -23.63 3.28
CA ALA A 334 11.13 -24.15 4.11
C ALA A 334 10.64 -24.97 5.32
N VAL A 335 9.56 -24.52 5.98
CA VAL A 335 8.93 -25.26 7.08
C VAL A 335 8.29 -26.55 6.60
N ILE A 336 7.58 -26.54 5.46
CA ILE A 336 7.02 -27.75 4.84
C ILE A 336 8.15 -28.75 4.55
N VAL A 337 9.27 -28.29 4.00
CA VAL A 337 10.44 -29.12 3.68
C VAL A 337 11.08 -29.69 4.94
N LEU A 338 11.21 -28.88 5.99
CA LEU A 338 11.73 -29.34 7.29
C LEU A 338 10.83 -30.43 7.87
N VAL A 339 9.50 -30.22 7.88
CA VAL A 339 8.51 -31.19 8.38
C VAL A 339 8.55 -32.49 7.58
N PHE A 340 8.60 -32.41 6.25
CA PHE A 340 8.73 -33.60 5.40
C PHE A 340 10.06 -34.33 5.61
N SER A 341 11.16 -33.60 5.85
CA SER A 341 12.48 -34.18 6.15
C SER A 341 12.47 -34.94 7.47
N PHE A 342 11.80 -34.43 8.50
CA PHE A 342 11.62 -35.12 9.79
C PHE A 342 10.73 -36.37 9.68
N ILE A 343 9.65 -36.30 8.89
CA ILE A 343 8.78 -37.46 8.64
C ILE A 343 9.55 -38.56 7.90
N PHE A 344 10.37 -38.20 6.91
CA PHE A 344 11.20 -39.16 6.17
C PHE A 344 12.38 -39.70 7.01
N ALA A 345 13.01 -38.88 7.86
CA ALA A 345 14.05 -39.33 8.78
C ALA A 345 13.52 -40.40 9.75
N GLY A 346 12.28 -40.24 10.24
CA GLY A 346 11.60 -41.26 11.05
C GLY A 346 11.42 -42.59 10.32
N SER A 347 11.14 -42.56 9.02
CA SER A 347 11.00 -43.74 8.15
C SER A 347 12.34 -44.42 7.83
N ILE A 348 13.42 -43.63 7.71
CA ILE A 348 14.79 -44.14 7.51
C ILE A 348 15.28 -44.87 8.75
N LEU A 349 15.07 -44.30 9.95
CA LEU A 349 15.42 -44.94 11.23
C LEU A 349 14.66 -46.24 11.48
N THR A 350 13.38 -46.30 11.09
CA THR A 350 12.61 -47.57 11.16
C THR A 350 13.13 -48.59 10.16
N SER A 351 13.46 -48.18 8.94
CA SER A 351 14.04 -49.07 7.92
C SER A 351 15.40 -49.61 8.34
N PHE A 352 16.27 -48.79 8.95
CA PHE A 352 17.55 -49.24 9.50
C PHE A 352 17.38 -50.25 10.63
N ARG A 353 16.41 -50.05 11.54
CA ARG A 353 16.11 -51.03 12.60
C ARG A 353 15.62 -52.36 12.03
N THR A 354 14.79 -52.33 10.99
CA THR A 354 14.34 -53.54 10.31
C THR A 354 15.52 -54.25 9.65
N ILE A 355 16.38 -53.54 8.94
CA ILE A 355 17.59 -54.11 8.31
C ILE A 355 18.52 -54.74 9.36
N ILE A 356 18.79 -54.05 10.47
CA ILE A 356 19.60 -54.60 11.57
C ILE A 356 18.92 -55.84 12.18
N SER A 357 17.60 -55.85 12.34
CA SER A 357 16.87 -57.01 12.87
C SER A 357 16.92 -58.22 11.93
N THR A 358 16.91 -57.98 10.61
CA THR A 358 17.02 -59.03 9.60
C THR A 358 18.45 -59.56 9.52
N LEU A 359 19.46 -58.68 9.58
CA LEU A 359 20.87 -59.06 9.64
C LEU A 359 21.20 -59.88 10.90
N LYS A 360 20.65 -59.50 12.06
CA LYS A 360 20.78 -60.29 13.30
C LYS A 360 20.16 -61.69 13.19
N LYS A 361 19.07 -61.83 12.43
CA LYS A 361 18.45 -63.13 12.14
C LYS A 361 19.25 -63.97 11.15
N GLU A 362 19.88 -63.36 10.16
CA GLU A 362 20.68 -64.07 9.14
C GLU A 362 22.07 -64.47 9.63
N VAL A 363 22.66 -63.70 10.55
CA VAL A 363 24.00 -63.99 11.12
C VAL A 363 23.95 -65.05 12.23
N GLY A 364 22.76 -65.52 12.62
CA GLY A 364 22.64 -66.65 13.55
C GLY A 364 23.14 -66.35 14.97
N GLU A 365 22.92 -65.13 15.47
CA GLU A 365 23.09 -64.89 16.91
C GLU A 365 21.91 -65.54 17.65
N SER A 366 22.19 -66.73 18.21
CA SER A 366 21.43 -67.27 19.34
C SER A 366 21.38 -66.21 20.45
N PRO A 367 20.24 -66.04 21.15
CA PRO A 367 20.20 -65.16 22.31
C PRO A 367 21.21 -65.68 23.35
N ALA A 368 22.20 -64.87 23.69
CA ALA A 368 22.95 -65.05 24.92
C ALA A 368 22.11 -64.49 26.07
N GLU A 369 21.94 -65.30 27.11
CA GLU A 369 21.37 -64.93 28.42
C GLU A 369 22.04 -63.72 29.05
#